data_AF-C8PDL0-F1
#
_entry.id   AF-C8PDL0-F1
#
_cell.length_a   1.000
_cell.length_b   1.000
_cell.length_c   1.000
_cell.angle_alpha   90.00
_cell.angle_beta   90.00
_cell.angle_gamma   90.00
#
_symmetry.space_group_name_H-M   'P 1'
#
loop_
_entity.id
_entity.type
_entity.pdbx_description
1 polymer ?
#
loop_
_entity_poly.entity_id
_entity_poly.type
_entity_poly.pdbx_seq_one_letter_code
_entity_poly.pdbx_strand_id
1 'polypeptide(L)'
;MPKNFINKLGDSMSKKLENIEIEVNEQKNASVPTWEVIIPGKKSVGIIEKDNDRYHAITAKSGYSIYSKTLESAINELLSYFTLHEK
;
A
#
# COMPACT_ATOMS: atom_id res chain seq x y z
N MET A 1 -13.46 -8.85 7.29
CA MET A 1 -13.10 -7.91 8.36
C MET A 1 -11.93 -7.09 7.83
N PRO A 2 -12.01 -5.76 7.74
CA PRO A 2 -10.84 -4.91 7.49
C PRO A 2 -9.78 -5.19 8.57
N LYS A 3 -8.51 -5.19 8.17
CA LYS A 3 -7.38 -5.29 9.11
C LYS A 3 -6.70 -3.93 9.17
N ASN A 4 -6.61 -3.36 10.37
CA ASN A 4 -5.86 -2.13 10.59
C ASN A 4 -4.38 -2.49 10.69
N PHE A 5 -3.55 -1.83 9.89
CA PHE A 5 -2.10 -1.99 9.92
C PHE A 5 -1.46 -0.68 10.40
N ILE A 6 -0.52 -0.79 11.34
CA ILE A 6 0.37 0.32 11.71
C ILE A 6 1.73 -0.04 11.12
N ASN A 7 2.10 0.64 10.02
CA ASN A 7 3.40 0.42 9.41
C ASN A 7 4.43 1.42 9.93
N LYS A 8 5.64 0.94 10.26
CA LYS A 8 6.78 1.76 10.69
C LYS A 8 7.87 1.68 9.62
N LEU A 9 8.00 2.71 8.81
CA LEU A 9 9.09 2.83 7.82
C LEU A 9 10.41 3.19 8.53
N GLY A 10 11.56 2.65 8.11
CA GLY A 10 12.90 3.04 8.58
C GLY A 10 13.96 2.29 7.77
N ASP A 11 15.11 2.83 7.34
CA ASP A 11 15.81 4.09 7.58
C ASP A 11 16.48 4.55 6.28
N SER A 12 16.33 5.83 5.89
CA SER A 12 17.43 6.70 5.44
C SER A 12 16.91 8.12 5.17
N MET A 13 17.56 9.10 5.82
CA MET A 13 17.28 10.54 5.90
C MET A 13 15.97 10.98 6.60
N SER A 14 16.05 10.95 7.93
CA SER A 14 15.52 11.96 8.88
C SER A 14 14.32 12.79 8.42
N LYS A 15 13.15 12.14 8.34
CA LYS A 15 11.87 12.80 8.59
C LYS A 15 11.14 11.99 9.63
N LYS A 16 10.76 12.66 10.72
CA LYS A 16 9.99 12.11 11.85
C LYS A 16 8.84 11.26 11.29
N LEU A 17 8.85 9.97 11.56
CA LEU A 17 7.86 9.02 11.06
C LEU A 17 6.48 9.44 11.55
N GLU A 18 5.65 9.95 10.65
CA GLU A 18 4.21 10.02 10.92
C GLU A 18 3.71 8.56 10.90
N ASN A 19 3.14 8.10 12.02
CA ASN A 19 2.38 6.86 12.01
C ASN A 19 1.15 7.08 11.14
N ILE A 20 1.20 6.59 9.89
CA ILE A 20 0.05 6.63 9.00
C ILE A 20 -0.82 5.43 9.34
N GLU A 21 -1.99 5.68 9.91
CA GLU A 21 -3.02 4.66 10.05
C GLU A 21 -3.55 4.31 8.65
N ILE A 22 -3.55 3.01 8.34
CA ILE A 22 -4.03 2.49 7.07
C ILE A 22 -5.02 1.37 7.29
N GLU A 23 -5.94 1.25 6.34
CA GLU A 23 -6.79 0.08 6.20
C GLU A 23 -6.41 -0.67 4.92
N VAL A 24 -6.37 -1.99 5.04
CA VAL A 24 -6.16 -2.89 3.90
C VAL A 24 -7.41 -3.73 3.71
N ASN A 25 -8.09 -3.50 2.60
CA ASN A 25 -9.40 -4.05 2.29
C ASN A 25 -9.30 -5.05 1.15
N GLU A 26 -9.57 -6.32 1.44
CA GLU A 26 -9.61 -7.37 0.41
C GLU A 26 -10.86 -7.24 -0.48
N GLN A 27 -10.65 -7.22 -1.79
CA GLN A 27 -11.72 -7.15 -2.79
C GLN A 27 -12.24 -8.55 -3.10
N LYS A 28 -13.39 -8.89 -2.52
CA LYS A 28 -13.98 -10.24 -2.58
C LYS A 28 -14.41 -10.70 -3.97
N ASN A 29 -14.59 -9.79 -4.93
CA ASN A 29 -15.12 -10.07 -6.26
C ASN A 29 -14.07 -9.89 -7.37
N ALA A 30 -12.79 -9.75 -7.01
CA ALA A 30 -11.71 -9.63 -7.98
C ALA A 30 -11.35 -11.00 -8.59
N SER A 31 -10.89 -11.01 -9.84
CA SER A 31 -10.46 -12.22 -10.55
C SER A 31 -9.21 -12.86 -9.97
N VAL A 32 -8.42 -12.07 -9.23
CA VAL A 32 -7.25 -12.49 -8.47
C VAL A 32 -7.38 -11.94 -7.05
N PRO A 33 -6.68 -12.51 -6.05
CA PRO A 33 -6.62 -11.89 -4.73
C PRO A 33 -6.11 -10.46 -4.84
N THR A 34 -6.96 -9.51 -4.48
CA THR A 34 -6.69 -8.07 -4.63
C THR A 34 -6.99 -7.36 -3.32
N TRP A 35 -6.14 -6.41 -2.95
CA TRP A 35 -6.29 -5.59 -1.76
C TRP A 35 -6.24 -4.11 -2.13
N GLU A 36 -7.18 -3.34 -1.61
CA GLU A 36 -7.11 -1.88 -1.65
C GLU A 36 -6.46 -1.36 -0.38
N VAL A 37 -5.47 -0.49 -0.52
CA VAL A 37 -4.81 0.20 0.60
C VAL A 37 -5.36 1.62 0.66
N ILE A 38 -5.96 1.99 1.80
CA ILE A 38 -6.55 3.31 2.00
C ILE A 38 -6.03 3.96 3.28
N ILE A 39 -5.98 5.29 3.28
CA ILE A 39 -5.82 6.07 4.51
C ILE A 39 -7.22 6.55 4.92
N PRO A 40 -7.74 6.15 6.10
CA PRO A 40 -9.06 6.54 6.57
C PRO A 40 -9.26 8.06 6.54
N GLY A 41 -10.42 8.50 6.06
CA GLY A 41 -10.75 9.93 5.95
C GLY A 41 -9.96 10.71 4.88
N LYS A 42 -9.03 10.07 4.17
CA LYS A 42 -8.36 10.65 3.00
C LYS A 42 -8.83 9.99 1.72
N LYS A 43 -7.96 9.19 1.10
CA LYS A 43 -8.10 8.69 -0.27
C LYS A 43 -7.41 7.33 -0.39
N SER A 44 -7.78 6.60 -1.44
CA SER A 44 -7.09 5.37 -1.84
C SER A 44 -5.63 5.67 -2.16
N VAL A 45 -4.72 4.87 -1.59
CA VAL A 45 -3.27 4.93 -1.84
C VAL A 45 -2.96 4.15 -3.12
N GLY A 46 -3.58 2.98 -3.26
CA GLY A 46 -3.39 2.10 -4.40
C GLY A 46 -4.05 0.74 -4.19
N ILE A 47 -3.90 -0.11 -5.20
CA ILE A 47 -4.34 -1.50 -5.18
C ILE A 47 -3.12 -2.42 -5.23
N ILE A 48 -3.27 -3.61 -4.67
CA ILE A 48 -2.26 -4.66 -4.71
C ILE A 48 -2.94 -5.91 -5.25
N GLU A 49 -2.42 -6.45 -6.35
CA GLU A 49 -2.89 -7.69 -6.93
C GLU A 49 -1.90 -8.81 -6.67
N LYS A 50 -2.39 -10.02 -6.36
CA LYS A 50 -1.55 -11.20 -6.31
C LYS A 50 -1.24 -11.64 -7.75
N ASP A 51 0.04 -11.57 -8.11
CA ASP A 51 0.55 -12.10 -9.37
C ASP A 51 1.54 -13.24 -9.07
N ASN A 52 1.07 -14.47 -9.18
CA ASN A 52 1.82 -15.69 -8.87
C ASN A 52 2.50 -15.60 -7.48
N ASP A 53 3.83 -15.69 -7.43
CA ASP A 53 4.61 -15.63 -6.19
C ASP A 53 4.88 -14.20 -5.71
N ARG A 54 4.38 -13.18 -6.42
CA ARG A 54 4.62 -11.77 -6.14
C ARG A 54 3.32 -11.02 -5.87
N TYR A 55 3.48 -9.77 -5.48
CA TYR A 55 2.41 -8.81 -5.22
C TYR A 55 2.70 -7.59 -6.07
N HIS A 56 1.77 -7.26 -6.97
CA HIS A 56 1.86 -6.12 -7.87
C HIS A 56 1.10 -4.95 -7.25
N ALA A 57 1.84 -3.99 -6.70
CA ALA A 57 1.30 -2.75 -6.17
C ALA A 57 1.16 -1.70 -7.28
N ILE A 58 -0.01 -1.07 -7.37
CA ILE A 58 -0.35 -0.06 -8.38
C ILE A 58 -0.88 1.18 -7.65
N THR A 59 -0.29 2.34 -7.90
CA THR A 59 -0.72 3.59 -7.26
C THR A 59 -2.01 4.10 -7.87
N ALA A 60 -2.84 4.78 -7.06
CA ALA A 60 -4.14 5.26 -7.51
C ALA A 60 -4.06 6.41 -8.55
N LYS A 61 -3.00 7.23 -8.56
CA LYS A 61 -2.94 8.43 -9.42
C LYS A 61 -1.92 8.41 -10.56
N SER A 62 -0.76 7.77 -10.39
CA SER A 62 0.38 7.99 -11.28
C SER A 62 0.66 6.84 -12.24
N GLY A 63 -0.07 5.72 -12.14
CA GLY A 63 0.23 4.50 -12.89
C GLY A 63 1.59 3.89 -12.51
N TYR A 64 2.24 4.42 -11.48
CA TYR A 64 3.43 3.81 -10.90
C TYR A 64 3.04 2.45 -10.35
N SER A 65 3.85 1.45 -10.66
CA SER A 65 3.64 0.12 -10.13
C SER A 65 4.95 -0.57 -9.82
N ILE A 66 4.91 -1.43 -8.81
CA ILE A 66 6.07 -2.13 -8.27
C ILE A 66 5.68 -3.55 -7.88
N TYR A 67 6.62 -4.48 -8.05
CA TYR A 67 6.46 -5.86 -7.60
C TYR A 67 7.22 -6.09 -6.29
N SER A 68 6.56 -6.75 -5.35
CA SER A 68 7.17 -7.15 -4.08
C SER A 68 6.94 -8.63 -3.80
N LYS A 69 7.81 -9.22 -2.96
CA LYS A 69 7.73 -10.64 -2.59
C LYS A 69 6.60 -10.94 -1.59
N THR A 70 6.23 -9.95 -0.77
CA THR A 70 5.19 -10.08 0.25
C THR A 70 4.19 -8.94 0.14
N LEU A 71 2.96 -9.17 0.63
CA LEU A 71 1.92 -8.15 0.71
C LEU A 71 2.37 -6.96 1.56
N GLU A 72 3.03 -7.22 2.70
CA GLU A 72 3.54 -6.18 3.59
C GLU A 72 4.58 -5.30 2.88
N SER A 73 5.52 -5.87 2.14
CA SER A 73 6.47 -5.08 1.35
C SER A 73 5.75 -4.24 0.28
N ALA A 74 4.76 -4.80 -0.41
CA ALA A 74 3.97 -4.04 -1.40
C ALA A 74 3.23 -2.85 -0.77
N ILE A 75 2.66 -3.03 0.43
CA ILE A 75 2.03 -1.95 1.20
C ILE A 75 3.07 -0.87 1.55
N ASN A 76 4.25 -1.27 2.01
CA ASN A 76 5.30 -0.34 2.44
C ASN A 76 5.83 0.52 1.27
N GLU A 77 5.96 -0.08 0.08
CA GLU A 77 6.36 0.62 -1.13
C GLU A 77 5.27 1.63 -1.58
N LEU A 78 3.99 1.23 -1.56
CA LEU A 78 2.88 2.15 -1.84
C LEU A 78 2.87 3.36 -0.91
N LEU A 79 3.04 3.14 0.40
CA LEU A 79 3.04 4.22 1.39
C LEU A 79 4.26 5.13 1.26
N SER A 80 5.42 4.55 0.95
CA SER A 80 6.65 5.31 0.70
C SER A 80 6.48 6.21 -0.51
N TYR A 81 5.95 5.67 -1.62
CA TYR A 81 5.66 6.45 -2.82
C TYR A 81 4.65 7.57 -2.55
N PHE A 82 3.53 7.25 -1.90
CA PHE A 82 2.48 8.22 -1.56
C PHE A 82 3.02 9.37 -0.70
N THR A 83 3.84 9.05 0.31
CA THR A 83 4.43 10.07 1.20
C THR A 83 5.39 11.00 0.46
N LEU A 84 6.12 10.49 -0.53
CA LEU A 84 7.10 11.26 -1.29
C LEU A 84 6.48 12.10 -2.40
N HIS A 85 5.40 11.63 -3.03
CA HIS A 85 4.89 12.21 -4.28
C HIS A 85 3.46 12.75 -4.20
N GLU A 86 2.67 12.34 -3.21
CA GLU A 86 1.22 12.62 -3.18
C GLU A 86 0.71 13.30 -1.90
N LYS A 87 1.61 13.69 -0.99
CA LYS A 87 1.25 14.41 0.25
C LYS A 87 0.66 15.80 -0.04
#